data_AF-A0A8J2JMU6-F1
#
_entry.id   AF-A0A8J2JMU6-F1
#
_cell.length_a   1.000
_cell.length_b   1.000
_cell.length_c   1.000
_cell.angle_alpha   90.00
_cell.angle_beta   90.00
_cell.angle_gamma   90.00
#
_symmetry.space_group_name_H-M   'P 1'
#
loop_
_entity.id
_entity.type
_entity.pdbx_description
1 polymer ?
#
loop_
_entity_poly.entity_id
_entity_poly.type
_entity_poly.pdbx_seq_one_letter_code
_entity_poly.pdbx_strand_id
1 'polypeptide(L)' 'MNKFMEETLKMMRDIIQNHKESFQQDQLRDFIDVYLNEIEHATEETPTFFGGRGEHNLPVVLFEMFIAGTETTASSL' A
#
# COMPACT_ATOMS: atom_id res chain seq x y z
N MET A 1 -11.54 12.47 10.95
CA MET A 1 -11.80 11.09 10.48
C MET A 1 -11.80 10.21 11.74
N ASN A 2 -12.23 8.94 11.72
CA ASN A 2 -12.21 8.13 12.95
C ASN A 2 -10.75 7.95 13.41
N LYS A 3 -10.44 8.15 14.70
CA LYS A 3 -9.07 8.07 15.27
C LYS A 3 -8.37 6.76 14.88
N PHE A 4 -9.09 5.65 14.91
CA PHE A 4 -8.57 4.34 14.50
C PHE A 4 -8.09 4.33 13.04
N MET A 5 -8.86 4.93 12.12
CA MET A 5 -8.47 5.01 10.71
C MET A 5 -7.25 5.92 10.52
N GLU A 6 -7.18 7.03 11.24
CA GLU A 6 -6.04 7.96 11.17
C GLU A 6 -4.74 7.29 11.63
N GLU A 7 -4.77 6.57 12.76
CA GLU A 7 -3.62 5.83 13.29
C GLU A 7 -3.20 4.68 12.36
N THR A 8 -4.16 3.92 11.82
CA THR A 8 -3.86 2.80 10.91
C THR A 8 -3.28 3.30 9.59
N LEU A 9 -3.83 4.37 9.00
CA LEU A 9 -3.26 4.97 7.79
C LEU A 9 -1.86 5.57 8.02
N LYS A 10 -1.60 6.11 9.22
CA LYS A 10 -0.26 6.55 9.59
C LYS A 10 0.71 5.35 9.63
N MET A 11 0.30 4.24 10.25
CA MET A 11 1.09 3.01 10.26
C MET A 11 1.39 2.51 8.84
N MET A 12 0.40 2.51 7.93
CA MET A 12 0.64 2.13 6.53
C MET A 12 1.69 3.02 5.86
N ARG A 13 1.63 4.34 6.07
CA ARG A 13 2.62 5.27 5.52
C ARG A 13 4.01 5.04 6.07
N ASP A 14 4.15 4.78 7.36
CA ASP A 14 5.44 4.50 8.00
C ASP A 14 6.05 3.19 7.43
N ILE A 15 5.23 2.16 7.22
CA ILE A 15 5.66 0.89 6.60
C ILE A 15 6.08 1.10 5.14
N ILE A 16 5.30 1.85 4.35
CA ILE A 16 5.63 2.17 2.95
C ILE A 16 6.95 2.92 2.87
N GLN A 17 7.19 3.88 3.77
CA GLN A 17 8.44 4.64 3.81
C GLN A 17 9.65 3.73 4.01
N ASN A 18 9.56 2.78 4.95
CA ASN A 18 10.63 1.78 5.15
C ASN A 18 10.88 0.93 3.90
N HIS A 19 9.82 0.57 3.16
CA HIS A 19 9.95 -0.18 1.91
C HIS A 19 10.69 0.64 0.85
N LYS A 20 10.31 1.91 0.67
CA LYS A 20 10.97 2.83 -0.27
C LYS A 20 12.46 3.02 0.03
N GLU A 21 12.84 3.11 1.30
CA GLU A 21 14.25 3.29 1.71
C GLU A 21 15.13 2.08 1.38
N SER A 22 14.53 0.91 1.24
CA SER A 22 15.23 -0.36 1.00
C SER A 22 14.76 -1.05 -0.29
N PHE A 23 14.10 -0.31 -1.18
CA PHE A 23 13.50 -0.84 -2.40
C PHE A 23 14.57 -1.27 -3.41
N GLN A 24 14.37 -2.44 -3.99
CA GLN A 24 15.25 -3.04 -4.99
C GLN A 24 14.39 -3.63 -6.11
N GLN A 25 14.48 -3.07 -7.31
CA GLN A 25 13.64 -3.48 -8.46
C GLN A 25 13.84 -4.96 -8.85
N ASP A 26 15.02 -5.52 -8.60
CA ASP A 26 15.37 -6.91 -8.88
C ASP A 26 15.01 -7.87 -7.74
N GLN A 27 14.56 -7.35 -6.59
CA GLN A 27 14.18 -8.13 -5.43
C GLN A 27 12.92 -7.57 -4.74
N LEU A 28 11.76 -7.85 -5.33
CA LEU A 28 10.46 -7.47 -4.77
C LEU A 28 10.10 -8.40 -3.61
N ARG A 29 10.05 -7.86 -2.39
CA ARG A 29 9.89 -8.66 -1.14
C ARG A 29 8.45 -9.07 -0.89
N ASP A 30 7.52 -8.15 -1.10
CA ASP A 30 6.10 -8.34 -0.80
C ASP A 30 5.22 -7.43 -1.67
N PHE A 31 3.92 -7.37 -1.34
CA PHE A 31 2.93 -6.59 -2.05
C PHE A 31 3.31 -5.10 -2.17
N ILE A 32 3.97 -4.52 -1.17
CA ILE A 32 4.34 -3.11 -1.17
C ILE A 32 5.39 -2.85 -2.24
N ASP A 33 6.44 -3.68 -2.31
CA ASP A 33 7.47 -3.55 -3.35
C ASP A 33 6.90 -3.79 -4.75
N VAL A 34 6.03 -4.78 -4.91
CA VAL A 34 5.37 -5.02 -6.19
C VAL A 34 4.57 -3.78 -6.60
N TYR A 35 3.81 -3.18 -5.69
CA TYR A 35 3.04 -1.98 -5.99
C TYR A 35 3.95 -0.78 -6.31
N LEU A 36 5.04 -0.59 -5.57
CA LEU A 36 6.03 0.47 -5.86
C LEU A 36 6.65 0.27 -7.25
N ASN A 37 6.97 -0.97 -7.62
CA ASN A 37 7.47 -1.30 -8.97
C ASN A 37 6.43 -0.97 -10.05
N GLU A 38 5.15 -1.26 -9.83
CA GLU A 38 4.07 -0.87 -10.75
C GLU A 38 3.94 0.65 -10.88
N ILE A 39 4.13 1.42 -9.79
CA ILE A 39 4.16 2.89 -9.86
C ILE A 39 5.31 3.37 -10.75
N GLU A 40 6.51 2.82 -10.60
CA GLU A 40 7.68 3.23 -11.39
C GLU A 40 7.53 2.94 -12.88
N HIS A 41 6.84 1.86 -13.24
CA HIS A 41 6.62 1.46 -14.62
C HIS A 41 5.29 1.98 -15.20
N ALA A 42 4.48 2.69 -14.40
CA ALA A 42 3.19 3.18 -14.83
C ALA A 42 3.33 4.22 -15.94
N THR A 43 2.42 4.14 -16.92
CA THR A 43 2.25 5.12 -17.98
C THR A 43 0.87 5.75 -17.90
N GLU A 44 0.57 6.71 -18.78
CA GLU A 44 -0.78 7.27 -18.90
C GLU A 44 -1.85 6.21 -19.21
N GLU A 45 -1.46 5.07 -19.81
CA GLU A 45 -2.33 3.93 -20.09
C GLU A 45 -2.67 3.11 -18.84
N THR A 46 -1.91 3.27 -17.76
CA THR A 46 -2.16 2.67 -16.43
C THR A 46 -2.44 3.76 -15.38
N PRO A 47 -3.56 4.50 -15.52
CA PRO A 47 -3.78 5.75 -14.79
C PRO A 47 -3.87 5.57 -13.27
N THR A 48 -4.26 4.39 -12.78
CA THR A 48 -4.39 4.07 -11.35
C THR A 48 -3.05 4.13 -10.60
N PHE A 49 -1.96 3.75 -11.27
CA PHE A 49 -0.62 3.72 -10.71
C PHE A 49 0.20 4.96 -11.14
N PHE A 50 -0.19 5.62 -12.24
CA PHE A 50 0.56 6.71 -12.84
C PHE A 50 0.68 7.97 -11.97
N GLY A 51 1.91 8.44 -11.82
CA GLY A 51 2.26 9.67 -11.11
C GLY A 51 1.88 9.62 -9.63
N GLY A 52 1.50 10.77 -9.06
CA GLY A 52 1.14 10.86 -7.64
C GLY A 52 -0.10 10.06 -7.23
N ARG A 53 -0.86 9.48 -8.18
CA ARG A 53 -2.06 8.68 -7.88
C ARG A 53 -1.72 7.34 -7.27
N GLY A 54 -0.74 6.61 -7.82
CA GLY A 54 -0.32 5.33 -7.25
C GLY A 54 0.19 5.50 -5.82
N GLU A 55 0.99 6.54 -5.61
CA GLU A 55 1.51 6.91 -4.29
C GLU A 55 0.41 7.27 -3.27
N HIS A 56 -0.62 7.99 -3.72
CA HIS A 56 -1.77 8.32 -2.88
C HIS A 56 -2.64 7.09 -2.56
N ASN A 57 -2.77 6.16 -3.52
CA ASN A 57 -3.64 5.01 -3.40
C ASN A 57 -3.04 3.91 -2.52
N LEU A 58 -1.72 3.70 -2.56
CA LEU A 58 -1.06 2.61 -1.85
C LEU A 58 -1.38 2.54 -0.34
N PRO A 59 -1.31 3.62 0.46
CA PRO A 59 -1.69 3.57 1.87
C PRO A 59 -3.15 3.15 2.11
N VAL A 60 -4.06 3.52 1.20
CA VAL A 60 -5.49 3.18 1.29
C VAL A 60 -5.70 1.71 0.94
N VAL A 61 -5.07 1.20 -0.10
CA VAL A 61 -5.11 -0.21 -0.49
C VAL A 61 -4.62 -1.10 0.65
N LEU A 62 -3.50 -0.75 1.29
CA LEU A 62 -2.98 -1.50 2.44
C LEU A 62 -3.94 -1.44 3.64
N PHE A 63 -4.55 -0.29 3.90
CA PHE A 63 -5.55 -0.14 4.96
C PHE A 63 -6.76 -1.05 4.71
N GLU A 64 -7.30 -1.07 3.49
CA GLU A 64 -8.45 -1.91 3.13
C GLU A 64 -8.12 -3.40 3.28
N MET A 65 -6.97 -3.85 2.77
CA MET A 65 -6.51 -5.24 2.92
C MET A 65 -6.38 -5.64 4.40
N PHE A 66 -5.80 -4.76 5.22
CA PHE A 66 -5.60 -5.02 6.64
C PHE A 66 -6.92 -5.17 7.39
N ILE A 67 -7.86 -4.25 7.20
CA ILE A 67 -9.17 -4.30 7.89
C ILE A 67 -10.00 -5.49 7.40
N ALA A 68 -10.12 -5.66 6.09
CA ALA A 68 -10.93 -6.74 5.51
C ALA A 68 -10.41 -8.11 5.95
N GLY A 69 -9.09 -8.34 5.88
CA GLY A 69 -8.48 -9.60 6.27
C GLY A 69 -8.62 -9.88 7.77
N THR A 70 -8.46 -8.85 8.62
CA THR A 70 -8.56 -9.00 10.07
C THR A 70 -10.00 -9.29 10.51
N GLU A 71 -10.97 -8.50 10.05
CA GLU A 71 -12.37 -8.64 10.47
C GLU A 71 -12.98 -9.97 10.04
N THR A 72 -12.78 -10.35 8.76
CA THR A 72 -13.39 -11.57 8.21
C THR A 72 -12.80 -12.84 8.81
N THR A 73 -11.47 -12.88 9.00
CA THR A 73 -10.80 -14.05 9.60
C THR A 73 -11.15 -14.18 11.07
N ALA A 74 -11.10 -13.08 11.84
CA ALA A 74 -11.42 -13.11 13.27
C ALA A 74 -12.90 -13.42 13.55
N SER A 75 -13.80 -13.08 12.64
CA SER A 75 -15.23 -13.42 12.79
C SER A 75 -15.54 -14.88 12.41
N SER A 76 -14.65 -15.54 11.69
CA SER A 76 -14.88 -16.89 11.16
C SER A 76 -14.23 -18.01 11.96
N LEU A 77 -13.14 -17.73 12.70
CA LEU A 77 -12.32 -18.69 13.47
C LEU A 77 -12.42 -18.45 14.97
#